data_AF-A0A453JJP6-F1
#
_entry.id   AF-A0A453JJP6-F1
#
_cell.length_a   1.000
_cell.length_b   1.000
_cell.length_c   1.000
_cell.angle_alpha   90.00
_cell.angle_beta   90.00
_cell.angle_gamma   90.00
#
_symmetry.space_group_name_H-M   'P 1'
#
loop_
_entity.id
_entity.type
_entity.pdbx_description
1 polymer ?
#
loop_
_entity_poly.entity_id
_entity_poly.type
_entity_poly.pdbx_seq_one_letter_code
_entity_poly.pdbx_strand_id
1 'polypeptide(L)'
;MLAGSATVFFAYIGFDSVASTAEEVRNPQRDLPLGIATSLTICCSLYMLVSVVIVGLVPYFAMDPDTPISSAFARHGMQWAMYLVTSGAVLALCSTLMGSLLPQPRILMAMARDGLLPSFFSDVSEKTQVPVKSTIITGICAASLAFFMDVSQLAGMVSVGTLLAFTIVAVSILILRYVPPDEVPLPSSLQTSFRLSQECDEEKVGSPLGDGNHEQGTSEIKDVIVVESINDPLIEKQLYANKLDELNRRKTAARSIASVCVGVLILTASASVTFLPFLVMCLFCVFGGLLLLAGLGMLSWIDQDDGRHSFGHSGGFICPFVPLLPVMCILINTYLLINLGGGTWMRVGVWLVMGVFVYIFYGRTHSSLTDVVYVSLAQANEIYGSSSSSAFVA
;
A
#
# COMPACT_ATOMS: atom_id res chain seq x y z
N MET A 1 -11.32 -28.27 0.32
CA MET A 1 -11.27 -27.60 1.64
C MET A 1 -10.69 -26.20 1.55
N LEU A 2 -9.52 -25.97 0.93
CA LEU A 2 -8.90 -24.62 0.87
C LEU A 2 -9.60 -23.59 -0.03
N ALA A 3 -10.39 -24.00 -1.03
CA ALA A 3 -11.19 -23.07 -1.83
C ALA A 3 -12.21 -22.27 -0.99
N GLY A 4 -12.72 -22.84 0.11
CA GLY A 4 -13.61 -22.14 1.03
C GLY A 4 -12.91 -21.08 1.88
N SER A 5 -11.59 -21.23 2.12
CA SER A 5 -10.80 -20.23 2.85
C SER A 5 -10.71 -18.91 2.08
N ALA A 6 -10.60 -18.96 0.76
CA ALA A 6 -10.60 -17.78 -0.09
C ALA A 6 -11.94 -17.03 -0.08
N THR A 7 -13.06 -17.73 0.02
CA THR A 7 -14.38 -17.08 0.15
C THR A 7 -14.61 -16.50 1.54
N VAL A 8 -14.12 -17.18 2.59
CA VAL A 8 -14.22 -16.68 3.98
C VAL A 8 -13.29 -15.48 4.21
N PHE A 9 -12.19 -15.36 3.45
CA PHE A 9 -11.31 -14.19 3.49
C PHE A 9 -12.07 -12.88 3.26
N PHE A 10 -13.13 -12.88 2.43
CA PHE A 10 -13.99 -11.72 2.23
C PHE A 10 -14.53 -11.14 3.55
N ALA A 11 -14.85 -11.97 4.53
CA ALA A 11 -15.37 -11.52 5.83
C ALA A 11 -14.33 -10.78 6.68
N TYR A 12 -13.03 -10.96 6.40
CA TYR A 12 -11.94 -10.29 7.12
C TYR A 12 -11.51 -8.96 6.48
N ILE A 13 -12.07 -8.61 5.33
CA ILE A 13 -11.75 -7.34 4.63
C ILE A 13 -12.40 -6.17 5.38
N GLY A 14 -11.66 -5.07 5.54
CA GLY A 14 -12.14 -3.84 6.18
C GLY A 14 -11.21 -3.27 7.24
N PHE A 15 -10.21 -4.03 7.72
CA PHE A 15 -9.24 -3.50 8.69
C PHE A 15 -8.36 -2.37 8.11
N ASP A 16 -8.21 -2.34 6.79
CA ASP A 16 -7.47 -1.34 6.02
C ASP A 16 -8.18 0.02 5.99
N SER A 17 -9.50 0.06 6.18
CA SER A 17 -10.23 1.33 6.27
C SER A 17 -9.82 2.15 7.51
N VAL A 18 -9.34 1.50 8.58
CA VAL A 18 -8.83 2.17 9.79
C VAL A 18 -7.60 3.04 9.47
N ALA A 19 -6.79 2.64 8.48
CA ALA A 19 -5.64 3.43 8.05
C ALA A 19 -6.07 4.73 7.34
N SER A 20 -7.25 4.78 6.73
CA SER A 20 -7.77 5.98 6.07
C SER A 20 -8.19 7.09 7.05
N THR A 21 -8.33 6.75 8.33
CA THR A 21 -8.63 7.67 9.43
C THR A 21 -7.38 8.03 10.24
N ALA A 22 -6.18 7.73 9.73
CA ALA A 22 -4.93 8.01 10.42
C ALA A 22 -4.77 9.50 10.79
N GLU A 23 -5.26 10.42 9.96
CA GLU A 23 -5.20 11.87 10.19
C GLU A 23 -6.10 12.34 11.34
N GLU A 24 -7.11 11.54 11.72
CA GLU A 24 -8.06 11.85 12.79
C GLU A 24 -7.60 11.27 14.15
N VAL A 25 -6.53 10.47 14.16
CA VAL A 25 -6.00 9.81 15.36
C VAL A 25 -4.89 10.66 15.97
N ARG A 26 -4.96 10.90 17.29
CA ARG A 26 -3.97 11.74 18.01
C ARG A 26 -2.56 11.14 18.00
N ASN A 27 -2.43 9.83 18.17
CA ASN A 27 -1.15 9.12 18.11
C ASN A 27 -1.21 7.95 17.11
N PRO A 28 -1.16 8.24 15.80
CA PRO A 28 -1.39 7.23 14.76
C PRO A 28 -0.31 6.13 14.78
N GLN A 29 0.89 6.45 15.24
CA GLN A 29 2.04 5.52 15.26
C GLN A 29 1.79 4.30 16.16
N ARG A 30 1.05 4.47 17.26
CA ARG A 30 0.77 3.40 18.23
C ARG A 30 -0.68 2.94 18.18
N ASP A 31 -1.62 3.86 18.01
CA ASP A 31 -3.04 3.56 18.14
C ASP A 31 -3.58 2.83 16.90
N LEU A 32 -3.09 3.14 15.69
CA LEU A 32 -3.48 2.43 14.47
C LEU A 32 -3.10 0.94 14.50
N PRO A 33 -1.82 0.55 14.71
CA PRO A 33 -1.46 -0.86 14.72
C PRO A 33 -2.15 -1.64 15.84
N LEU A 34 -2.34 -1.01 17.01
CA LEU A 34 -3.08 -1.63 18.11
C LEU A 34 -4.57 -1.81 17.77
N GLY A 35 -5.20 -0.81 17.15
CA GLY A 35 -6.60 -0.88 16.71
C GLY A 35 -6.83 -1.98 15.66
N ILE A 36 -5.95 -2.07 14.66
CA ILE A 36 -6.01 -3.11 13.62
C ILE A 36 -5.83 -4.51 14.24
N ALA A 37 -4.81 -4.70 15.10
CA ALA A 37 -4.53 -6.00 15.71
C ALA A 37 -5.65 -6.46 16.66
N THR A 38 -6.18 -5.55 17.49
CA THR A 38 -7.25 -5.88 18.46
C THR A 38 -8.57 -6.19 17.75
N SER A 39 -8.97 -5.38 16.76
CA SER A 39 -10.19 -5.62 15.99
C SER A 39 -10.14 -6.95 15.23
N LEU A 40 -9.04 -7.25 14.53
CA LEU A 40 -8.87 -8.52 13.82
C LEU A 40 -8.92 -9.72 14.78
N THR A 41 -8.29 -9.62 15.95
CA THR A 41 -8.29 -10.70 16.95
C THR A 41 -9.70 -10.96 17.51
N ILE A 42 -10.44 -9.89 17.81
CA ILE A 42 -11.83 -9.99 18.29
C ILE A 42 -12.72 -10.59 17.19
N CYS A 43 -12.66 -10.08 15.96
CA CYS A 43 -13.44 -10.59 14.83
C CYS A 43 -13.13 -12.07 14.55
N CYS A 44 -11.84 -12.45 14.56
CA CYS A 44 -11.44 -13.84 14.37
C CYS A 44 -12.04 -14.76 15.44
N SER A 45 -11.99 -14.35 16.70
CA SER A 45 -12.55 -15.12 17.82
C SER A 45 -14.06 -15.30 17.68
N LEU A 46 -14.79 -14.22 17.34
CA LEU A 46 -16.23 -14.25 17.13
C LEU A 46 -16.62 -15.10 15.93
N TYR A 47 -15.91 -15.00 14.81
CA TYR A 47 -16.19 -15.80 13.60
C TYR A 47 -15.98 -17.30 13.84
N MET A 48 -14.93 -17.68 14.56
CA MET A 48 -14.71 -19.06 14.97
C MET A 48 -15.83 -19.56 15.88
N LEU A 49 -16.22 -18.76 16.87
CA LEU A 49 -17.30 -19.12 17.80
C LEU A 49 -18.64 -19.30 17.07
N VAL A 50 -19.00 -18.36 16.20
CA VAL A 50 -20.23 -18.44 15.38
C VAL A 50 -20.20 -19.68 14.47
N SER A 51 -19.06 -19.95 13.83
CA SER A 51 -18.91 -21.13 12.96
C SER A 51 -19.13 -22.44 13.73
N VAL A 52 -18.56 -22.56 14.93
CA VAL A 52 -18.75 -23.74 15.80
C VAL A 52 -20.22 -23.89 16.21
N VAL A 53 -20.87 -22.80 16.62
CA VAL A 53 -22.28 -22.82 17.05
C VAL A 53 -23.20 -23.23 15.89
N ILE A 54 -23.03 -22.63 14.72
CA ILE A 54 -23.92 -22.89 13.57
C ILE A 54 -23.76 -24.30 13.01
N VAL A 55 -22.52 -24.78 12.87
CA VAL A 55 -22.26 -26.16 12.44
C VAL A 55 -22.74 -27.18 13.49
N GLY A 56 -22.74 -26.81 14.78
CA GLY A 56 -23.32 -27.60 15.85
C GLY A 56 -24.86 -27.68 15.82
N LEU A 57 -25.54 -26.64 15.30
CA LEU A 57 -27.00 -26.58 15.21
C LEU A 57 -27.57 -27.23 13.95
N VAL A 58 -26.93 -27.03 12.80
CA VAL A 58 -27.43 -27.52 11.51
C VAL A 58 -26.30 -28.20 10.74
N PRO A 59 -26.50 -29.44 10.26
CA PRO A 59 -25.47 -30.12 9.48
C PRO A 59 -25.19 -29.39 8.17
N TYR A 60 -23.91 -29.37 7.77
CA TYR A 60 -23.40 -28.56 6.65
C TYR A 60 -24.13 -28.78 5.31
N PHE A 61 -24.71 -29.96 5.08
CA PHE A 61 -25.43 -30.29 3.84
C PHE A 61 -26.85 -29.71 3.78
N ALA A 62 -27.44 -29.32 4.90
CA ALA A 62 -28.80 -28.79 4.98
C ALA A 62 -28.84 -27.28 5.28
N MET A 63 -27.69 -26.62 5.25
CA MET A 63 -27.55 -25.20 5.56
C MET A 63 -28.11 -24.34 4.42
N ASP A 64 -28.90 -23.33 4.77
CA ASP A 64 -29.42 -22.36 3.81
C ASP A 64 -28.29 -21.43 3.34
N PRO A 65 -28.08 -21.24 2.02
CA PRO A 65 -26.97 -20.43 1.51
C PRO A 65 -27.15 -18.92 1.72
N ASP A 66 -28.38 -18.42 1.78
CA ASP A 66 -28.67 -16.99 1.85
C ASP A 66 -28.81 -16.51 3.31
N THR A 67 -29.36 -17.36 4.18
CA THR A 67 -29.68 -17.00 5.57
C THR A 67 -29.25 -18.08 6.58
N PRO A 68 -27.97 -18.50 6.61
CA PRO A 68 -27.52 -19.66 7.37
C PRO A 68 -27.75 -19.52 8.88
N ILE A 69 -27.61 -18.31 9.43
CA ILE A 69 -27.73 -18.06 10.87
C ILE A 69 -29.21 -18.00 11.29
N SER A 70 -30.02 -17.17 10.64
CA SER A 70 -31.41 -16.95 11.06
C SER A 70 -32.30 -18.17 10.80
N SER A 71 -32.09 -18.87 9.68
CA SER A 71 -32.83 -20.10 9.36
C SER A 71 -32.53 -21.25 10.34
N ALA A 72 -31.31 -21.31 10.89
CA ALA A 72 -30.94 -22.31 11.90
C ALA A 72 -31.76 -22.17 13.20
N PHE A 73 -31.98 -20.93 13.65
CA PHE A 73 -32.84 -20.64 14.82
C PHE A 73 -34.32 -20.89 14.53
N ALA A 74 -34.77 -20.58 13.32
CA ALA A 74 -36.16 -20.79 12.91
C ALA A 74 -36.56 -22.28 12.92
N ARG A 75 -35.67 -23.17 12.43
CA ARG A 75 -35.91 -24.63 12.42
C ARG A 75 -36.01 -25.24 13.80
N HIS A 76 -35.38 -24.63 14.81
CA HIS A 76 -35.46 -25.06 16.21
C HIS A 76 -36.60 -24.39 17.00
N GLY A 77 -37.53 -23.70 16.32
CA GLY A 77 -38.69 -23.06 16.95
C GLY A 77 -38.39 -21.75 17.69
N MET A 78 -37.16 -21.22 17.60
CA MET A 78 -36.75 -19.97 18.28
C MET A 78 -36.98 -18.73 17.41
N GLN A 79 -38.25 -18.43 17.10
CA GLN A 79 -38.63 -17.32 16.21
C GLN A 79 -38.22 -15.94 16.78
N TRP A 80 -38.25 -15.76 18.10
CA TRP A 80 -37.80 -14.51 18.74
C TRP A 80 -36.32 -14.22 18.47
N ALA A 81 -35.48 -15.25 18.51
CA ALA A 81 -34.04 -15.14 18.26
C ALA A 81 -33.78 -14.86 16.78
N MET A 82 -34.55 -15.48 15.87
CA MET A 82 -34.50 -15.19 14.44
C MET A 82 -34.71 -13.69 14.17
N TYR A 83 -35.79 -13.08 14.68
CA TYR A 83 -36.08 -11.66 14.46
C TYR A 83 -34.99 -10.73 15.00
N LEU A 84 -34.46 -11.04 16.20
CA LEU A 84 -33.37 -10.28 16.81
C LEU A 84 -32.10 -10.36 15.95
N VAL A 85 -31.72 -11.55 15.51
CA VAL A 85 -30.53 -11.74 14.67
C VAL A 85 -30.70 -11.08 13.30
N THR A 86 -31.86 -11.20 12.65
CA THR A 86 -32.09 -10.58 11.33
C THR A 86 -32.10 -9.05 11.41
N SER A 87 -32.72 -8.48 12.45
CA SER A 87 -32.71 -7.02 12.64
C SER A 87 -31.30 -6.51 12.95
N GLY A 88 -30.54 -7.23 13.78
CA GLY A 88 -29.12 -6.94 14.03
C GLY A 88 -28.28 -7.02 12.77
N ALA A 89 -28.50 -8.03 11.90
CA ALA A 89 -27.81 -8.18 10.63
C ALA A 89 -28.09 -7.01 9.68
N VAL A 90 -29.34 -6.56 9.54
CA VAL A 90 -29.69 -5.40 8.70
C VAL A 90 -29.02 -4.13 9.22
N LEU A 91 -29.05 -3.89 10.53
CA LEU A 91 -28.38 -2.73 11.14
C LEU A 91 -26.86 -2.79 10.97
N ALA A 92 -26.25 -3.97 11.13
CA ALA A 92 -24.82 -4.18 10.93
C ALA A 92 -24.42 -3.93 9.46
N LEU A 93 -25.16 -4.47 8.49
CA LEU A 93 -24.90 -4.25 7.06
C LEU A 93 -25.01 -2.77 6.68
N CYS A 94 -26.00 -2.05 7.23
CA CYS A 94 -26.13 -0.61 7.03
C CYS A 94 -24.93 0.16 7.60
N SER A 95 -24.48 -0.22 8.80
CA SER A 95 -23.29 0.36 9.45
C SER A 95 -22.02 0.11 8.62
N THR A 96 -21.79 -1.13 8.16
CA THR A 96 -20.63 -1.49 7.33
C THR A 96 -20.63 -0.77 5.98
N LEU A 97 -21.81 -0.59 5.36
CA LEU A 97 -21.95 0.18 4.12
C LEU A 97 -21.52 1.64 4.33
N MET A 98 -22.00 2.28 5.39
CA MET A 98 -21.62 3.65 5.72
C MET A 98 -20.11 3.76 6.02
N GLY A 99 -19.55 2.81 6.77
CA GLY A 99 -18.12 2.75 7.07
C GLY A 99 -17.24 2.60 5.83
N SER A 100 -17.69 1.84 4.83
CA SER A 100 -16.96 1.62 3.57
C SER A 100 -17.03 2.82 2.62
N LEU A 101 -18.09 3.63 2.72
CA LEU A 101 -18.26 4.86 1.93
C LEU A 101 -17.37 6.02 2.40
N LEU A 102 -16.80 5.96 3.61
CA LEU A 102 -15.89 7.00 4.11
C LEU A 102 -14.55 7.05 3.35
N PRO A 103 -13.79 5.95 3.21
CA PRO A 103 -12.50 5.97 2.49
C PRO A 103 -12.65 6.11 0.97
N GLN A 104 -13.75 5.62 0.39
CA GLN A 104 -13.88 5.48 -1.07
C GLN A 104 -13.73 6.81 -1.85
N PRO A 105 -14.39 7.93 -1.47
CA PRO A 105 -14.21 9.21 -2.15
C PRO A 105 -12.83 9.84 -1.86
N ARG A 106 -12.24 9.59 -0.68
CA ARG A 106 -10.91 10.11 -0.30
C ARG A 106 -9.82 9.53 -1.21
N ILE A 107 -9.87 8.23 -1.49
CA ILE A 107 -8.92 7.56 -2.38
C ILE A 107 -9.03 8.11 -3.81
N LEU A 108 -10.26 8.29 -4.32
CA LEU A 108 -10.49 8.86 -5.66
C LEU A 108 -10.03 10.31 -5.77
N MET A 109 -10.26 11.11 -4.73
CA MET A 109 -9.78 12.50 -4.66
C MET A 109 -8.25 12.56 -4.67
N ALA A 110 -7.57 11.69 -3.91
CA ALA A 110 -6.11 11.59 -3.92
C ALA A 110 -5.57 11.21 -5.30
N MET A 111 -6.15 10.16 -5.93
CA MET A 111 -5.75 9.75 -7.28
C MET A 111 -6.01 10.82 -8.35
N ALA A 112 -7.09 11.60 -8.22
CA ALA A 112 -7.38 12.71 -9.12
C ALA A 112 -6.40 13.88 -8.93
N ARG A 113 -6.00 14.17 -7.69
CA ARG A 113 -4.98 15.18 -7.39
C ARG A 113 -3.60 14.80 -7.95
N ASP A 114 -3.29 13.52 -8.00
CA ASP A 114 -2.05 13.00 -8.61
C ASP A 114 -2.10 12.98 -10.15
N GLY A 115 -3.24 13.35 -10.75
CA GLY A 115 -3.45 13.39 -12.20
C GLY A 115 -3.75 12.03 -12.84
N LEU A 116 -3.95 10.99 -12.03
CA LEU A 116 -4.27 9.63 -12.51
C LEU A 116 -5.74 9.48 -12.95
N LEU A 117 -6.63 10.34 -12.44
CA LEU A 117 -8.05 10.39 -12.76
C LEU A 117 -8.50 11.80 -13.19
N PRO A 118 -9.62 11.92 -13.92
CA PRO A 118 -10.22 13.21 -14.28
C PRO A 118 -10.34 14.15 -13.08
N SER A 119 -9.97 15.42 -13.26
CA SER A 119 -10.04 16.47 -12.22
C SER A 119 -11.44 16.66 -11.61
N PHE A 120 -12.49 16.21 -12.30
CA PHE A 120 -13.86 16.16 -11.79
C PHE A 120 -13.99 15.38 -10.46
N PHE A 121 -13.11 14.40 -10.20
CA PHE A 121 -13.10 13.62 -8.96
C PHE A 121 -12.44 14.34 -7.79
N SER A 122 -11.62 15.37 -8.04
CA SER A 122 -10.99 16.21 -7.00
C SER A 122 -11.80 17.45 -6.62
N ASP A 123 -12.89 17.77 -7.35
CA ASP A 123 -13.75 18.92 -7.05
C ASP A 123 -14.47 18.75 -5.71
N VAL A 124 -14.06 19.57 -4.73
CA VAL A 124 -14.70 19.64 -3.41
C VAL A 124 -15.80 20.71 -3.41
N SER A 125 -16.99 20.36 -2.94
CA SER A 125 -18.11 21.31 -2.82
C SER A 125 -17.89 22.28 -1.66
N GLU A 126 -18.02 23.59 -1.89
CA GLU A 126 -17.81 24.63 -0.86
C GLU A 126 -18.73 24.48 0.36
N LYS A 127 -19.96 23.99 0.17
CA LYS A 127 -20.96 23.90 1.26
C LYS A 127 -20.77 22.69 2.16
N THR A 128 -20.32 21.57 1.60
CA THR A 128 -20.26 20.28 2.31
C THR A 128 -18.82 19.83 2.58
N GLN A 129 -17.82 20.49 2.00
CA GLN A 129 -16.39 20.19 2.16
C GLN A 129 -16.04 18.71 1.84
N VAL A 130 -16.87 18.06 1.02
CA VAL A 130 -16.70 16.68 0.54
C VAL A 130 -16.84 16.60 -0.98
N PRO A 131 -16.18 15.63 -1.65
CA PRO A 131 -16.26 15.45 -3.10
C PRO A 131 -17.59 14.79 -3.51
N VAL A 132 -18.69 15.56 -3.47
CA VAL A 132 -20.07 15.07 -3.72
C VAL A 132 -20.19 14.37 -5.08
N LYS A 133 -19.57 14.94 -6.11
CA LYS A 133 -19.54 14.41 -7.47
C LYS A 133 -18.96 12.99 -7.52
N SER A 134 -17.83 12.78 -6.83
CA SER A 134 -17.17 11.47 -6.72
C SER A 134 -18.09 10.45 -6.03
N THR A 135 -18.68 10.83 -4.89
CA THR A 135 -19.60 9.97 -4.13
C THR A 135 -20.84 9.54 -4.91
N ILE A 136 -21.42 10.45 -5.71
CA ILE A 136 -22.59 10.12 -6.54
C ILE A 136 -22.20 9.13 -7.64
N ILE A 137 -21.09 9.37 -8.35
CA ILE A 137 -20.64 8.48 -9.43
C ILE A 137 -20.30 7.09 -8.88
N THR A 138 -19.59 7.01 -7.76
CA THR A 138 -19.25 5.72 -7.15
C THR A 138 -20.46 4.99 -6.62
N GLY A 139 -21.41 5.71 -6.01
CA GLY A 139 -22.67 5.15 -5.55
C GLY A 139 -23.51 4.57 -6.69
N ILE A 140 -23.63 5.29 -7.81
CA ILE A 140 -24.33 4.79 -9.02
C ILE A 140 -23.62 3.57 -9.59
N CYS A 141 -22.29 3.59 -9.67
CA CYS A 141 -21.50 2.45 -10.14
C CYS A 141 -21.70 1.22 -9.23
N ALA A 142 -21.63 1.41 -7.91
CA ALA A 142 -21.87 0.35 -6.93
C ALA A 142 -23.30 -0.22 -7.00
N ALA A 143 -24.31 0.65 -7.14
CA ALA A 143 -25.71 0.24 -7.30
C ALA A 143 -25.93 -0.55 -8.59
N SER A 144 -25.31 -0.12 -9.70
CA SER A 144 -25.32 -0.85 -10.96
C SER A 144 -24.69 -2.24 -10.79
N LEU A 145 -23.52 -2.34 -10.15
CA LEU A 145 -22.86 -3.63 -9.92
C LEU A 145 -23.68 -4.55 -9.00
N ALA A 146 -24.29 -4.01 -7.96
CA ALA A 146 -25.18 -4.75 -7.07
C ALA A 146 -26.43 -5.28 -7.79
N PHE A 147 -26.89 -4.60 -8.84
CA PHE A 147 -28.02 -5.05 -9.65
C PHE A 147 -27.66 -6.16 -10.66
N PHE A 148 -26.48 -6.10 -11.27
CA PHE A 148 -26.08 -7.01 -12.35
C PHE A 148 -25.34 -8.28 -11.89
N MET A 149 -24.84 -8.34 -10.66
CA MET A 149 -23.92 -9.39 -10.23
C MET A 149 -24.28 -9.97 -8.87
N ASP A 150 -24.18 -11.30 -8.74
CA ASP A 150 -24.45 -11.97 -7.47
C ASP A 150 -23.36 -11.71 -6.43
N VAL A 151 -23.74 -11.80 -5.16
CA VAL A 151 -22.85 -11.59 -4.00
C VAL A 151 -21.62 -12.51 -4.05
N SER A 152 -21.77 -13.77 -4.48
CA SER A 152 -20.65 -14.72 -4.58
C SER A 152 -19.62 -14.30 -5.63
N GLN A 153 -20.08 -13.69 -6.73
CA GLN A 153 -19.22 -13.18 -7.80
C GLN A 153 -18.47 -11.92 -7.33
N LEU A 154 -19.18 -11.00 -6.68
CA LEU A 154 -18.62 -9.78 -6.09
C LEU A 154 -17.57 -10.11 -5.03
N ALA A 155 -17.91 -10.98 -4.08
CA ALA A 155 -17.00 -11.41 -3.03
C ALA A 155 -15.71 -11.99 -3.61
N GLY A 156 -15.82 -12.86 -4.63
CA GLY A 156 -14.66 -13.40 -5.34
C GLY A 156 -13.77 -12.32 -5.97
N MET A 157 -14.35 -11.33 -6.66
CA MET A 157 -13.59 -10.24 -7.28
C MET A 157 -12.90 -9.36 -6.23
N VAL A 158 -13.61 -9.00 -5.17
CA VAL A 158 -13.08 -8.19 -4.07
C VAL A 158 -11.92 -8.92 -3.37
N SER A 159 -12.05 -10.23 -3.12
CA SER A 159 -10.98 -11.04 -2.56
C SER A 159 -9.74 -11.10 -3.45
N VAL A 160 -9.87 -11.27 -4.78
CA VAL A 160 -8.70 -11.21 -5.67
C VAL A 160 -8.01 -9.86 -5.59
N GLY A 161 -8.76 -8.76 -5.70
CA GLY A 161 -8.20 -7.41 -5.69
C GLY A 161 -7.47 -7.08 -4.38
N THR A 162 -8.06 -7.44 -3.25
CA THR A 162 -7.47 -7.23 -1.91
C THR A 162 -6.27 -8.13 -1.64
N LEU A 163 -6.29 -9.41 -2.05
CA LEU A 163 -5.12 -10.28 -1.94
C LEU A 163 -3.96 -9.76 -2.80
N LEU A 164 -4.23 -9.29 -4.03
CA LEU A 164 -3.22 -8.64 -4.87
C LEU A 164 -2.67 -7.38 -4.19
N ALA A 165 -3.52 -6.51 -3.67
CA ALA A 165 -3.08 -5.33 -2.93
C ALA A 165 -2.19 -5.69 -1.73
N PHE A 166 -2.55 -6.70 -0.95
CA PHE A 166 -1.73 -7.15 0.20
C PHE A 166 -0.41 -7.79 -0.23
N THR A 167 -0.36 -8.50 -1.36
CA THR A 167 0.94 -8.95 -1.91
C THR A 167 1.83 -7.79 -2.30
N ILE A 168 1.27 -6.75 -2.95
CA ILE A 168 2.01 -5.55 -3.32
C ILE A 168 2.54 -4.84 -2.08
N VAL A 169 1.71 -4.64 -1.05
CA VAL A 169 2.12 -4.04 0.23
C VAL A 169 3.25 -4.84 0.89
N ALA A 170 3.16 -6.18 0.92
CA ALA A 170 4.20 -7.02 1.49
C ALA A 170 5.53 -6.94 0.71
N VAL A 171 5.48 -6.88 -0.63
CA VAL A 171 6.65 -6.64 -1.47
C VAL A 171 7.22 -5.23 -1.24
N SER A 172 6.38 -4.21 -1.13
CA SER A 172 6.80 -2.83 -0.84
C SER A 172 7.53 -2.72 0.49
N ILE A 173 7.10 -3.43 1.54
CA ILE A 173 7.80 -3.48 2.83
C ILE A 173 9.20 -4.10 2.68
N LEU A 174 9.35 -5.15 1.87
CA LEU A 174 10.66 -5.74 1.58
C LEU A 174 11.56 -4.77 0.81
N ILE A 175 11.02 -4.09 -0.21
CA ILE A 175 11.78 -3.10 -0.98
C ILE A 175 12.23 -1.96 -0.06
N LEU A 176 11.32 -1.37 0.73
CA LEU A 176 11.62 -0.21 1.57
C LEU A 176 12.69 -0.52 2.64
N ARG A 177 12.75 -1.76 3.13
CA ARG A 177 13.67 -2.18 4.20
C ARG A 177 15.04 -2.66 3.72
N TYR A 178 15.13 -3.13 2.47
CA TYR A 178 16.38 -3.67 1.91
C TYR A 178 16.96 -2.82 0.75
N VAL A 179 16.15 -1.94 0.17
CA VAL A 179 16.52 -0.99 -0.90
C VAL A 179 15.82 0.35 -0.60
N PRO A 180 16.27 1.10 0.44
CA PRO A 180 15.71 2.42 0.72
C PRO A 180 15.93 3.35 -0.50
N PRO A 181 14.95 4.22 -0.83
CA PRO A 181 15.11 5.18 -1.92
C PRO A 181 16.16 6.24 -1.57
N ASP A 182 17.05 6.56 -2.52
CA ASP A 182 18.07 7.64 -2.38
C ASP A 182 17.49 9.05 -2.42
N GLU A 183 16.29 9.16 -2.99
CA GLU A 183 15.67 10.42 -3.34
C GLU A 183 14.26 10.42 -2.78
N VAL A 184 13.91 11.51 -2.08
CA VAL A 184 12.57 11.74 -1.56
C VAL A 184 11.94 12.89 -2.34
N PRO A 185 10.63 12.84 -2.64
CA PRO A 185 9.95 13.97 -3.25
C PRO A 185 9.98 15.16 -2.28
N LEU A 186 10.43 16.33 -2.74
CA LEU A 186 10.43 17.52 -1.91
C LEU A 186 8.97 17.91 -1.56
N PRO A 187 8.65 18.25 -0.30
CA PRO A 187 7.34 18.78 0.05
C PRO A 187 6.99 19.99 -0.82
N SER A 188 5.74 20.08 -1.26
CA SER A 188 5.26 21.17 -2.11
C SER A 188 5.50 22.55 -1.49
N SER A 189 5.46 22.66 -0.16
CA SER A 189 5.78 23.91 0.57
C SER A 189 7.23 24.39 0.38
N LEU A 190 8.20 23.47 0.31
CA LEU A 190 9.60 23.79 0.06
C LEU A 190 9.84 24.07 -1.43
N GLN A 191 9.12 23.42 -2.34
CA GLN A 191 9.15 23.76 -3.76
C GLN A 191 8.69 25.20 -4.00
N THR A 192 7.64 25.67 -3.32
CA THR A 192 7.18 27.05 -3.43
C THR A 192 8.20 28.03 -2.88
N SER A 193 8.86 27.73 -1.75
CA SER A 193 9.92 28.61 -1.23
C SER A 193 11.15 28.65 -2.15
N PHE A 194 11.57 27.50 -2.72
CA PHE A 194 12.65 27.46 -3.70
C PHE A 194 12.29 28.23 -4.98
N ARG A 195 11.06 28.08 -5.49
CA ARG A 195 10.55 28.85 -6.64
C ARG A 195 10.48 30.35 -6.35
N LEU A 196 9.96 30.74 -5.19
CA LEU A 196 9.86 32.15 -4.79
C LEU A 196 11.25 32.79 -4.59
N SER A 197 12.21 32.04 -4.04
CA SER A 197 13.61 32.48 -3.94
C SER A 197 14.25 32.64 -5.33
N GLN A 198 13.95 31.72 -6.26
CA GLN A 198 14.46 31.77 -7.63
C GLN A 198 13.84 32.92 -8.46
N GLU A 199 12.55 33.19 -8.31
CA GLU A 199 11.87 34.34 -8.94
C GLU A 199 12.35 35.68 -8.36
N CYS A 200 12.63 35.77 -7.04
CA CYS A 200 13.24 36.95 -6.42
C CYS A 200 14.67 37.23 -6.93
N ASP A 201 15.42 36.21 -7.35
CA ASP A 201 16.76 36.37 -7.91
C ASP A 201 16.71 36.78 -9.40
N GLU A 202 15.73 36.32 -10.17
CA GLU A 202 15.55 36.73 -11.58
C GLU A 202 15.03 38.17 -11.73
N GLU A 203 14.20 38.67 -10.80
CA GLU A 203 13.71 40.06 -10.86
C GLU A 203 14.79 41.12 -10.63
N LYS A 204 15.96 40.74 -10.07
CA LYS A 204 17.10 41.65 -9.85
C LYS A 204 18.04 41.79 -11.05
N VAL A 205 17.86 41.04 -12.15
CA VAL A 205 18.82 40.98 -13.28
C VAL A 205 18.33 41.73 -14.55
N GLY A 206 17.36 42.63 -14.42
CA GLY A 206 16.76 43.35 -15.56
C GLY A 206 16.94 44.87 -15.58
N SER A 207 18.14 45.41 -15.85
CA SER A 207 18.29 46.76 -16.47
C SER A 207 19.67 46.97 -17.13
N PRO A 208 19.78 47.66 -18.30
CA PRO A 208 21.03 47.69 -19.07
C PRO A 208 21.79 49.03 -19.01
N LEU A 209 23.13 48.91 -19.16
CA LEU A 209 24.16 49.88 -19.58
C LEU A 209 24.84 50.79 -18.53
N GLY A 210 26.17 50.66 -18.44
CA GLY A 210 27.09 51.63 -17.81
C GLY A 210 28.52 51.10 -17.62
N ASP A 211 29.45 51.67 -18.37
CA ASP A 211 30.91 51.40 -18.46
C ASP A 211 31.70 51.82 -17.19
N GLY A 212 32.84 51.15 -16.91
CA GLY A 212 33.85 51.62 -15.94
C GLY A 212 34.56 50.54 -15.09
N ASN A 213 35.86 50.39 -15.32
CA ASN A 213 36.82 49.63 -14.49
C ASN A 213 36.91 50.14 -13.04
N HIS A 214 36.92 49.23 -12.05
CA HIS A 214 37.78 49.29 -10.85
C HIS A 214 37.83 47.94 -10.11
N GLU A 215 39.04 47.54 -9.70
CA GLU A 215 39.33 46.36 -8.88
C GLU A 215 38.93 46.53 -7.39
N GLN A 216 38.71 45.36 -6.76
CA GLN A 216 38.92 44.96 -5.35
C GLN A 216 37.76 44.97 -4.32
N GLY A 217 37.46 43.74 -3.81
CA GLY A 217 36.66 43.39 -2.62
C GLY A 217 35.15 43.34 -2.91
N THR A 218 34.34 42.31 -2.64
CA THR A 218 34.28 41.23 -1.65
C THR A 218 33.16 40.30 -2.16
N SER A 219 33.40 39.01 -2.45
CA SER A 219 33.00 37.84 -1.61
C SER A 219 31.65 37.98 -0.89
N GLU A 220 30.84 36.90 -0.94
CA GLU A 220 29.42 36.74 -0.48
C GLU A 220 28.45 36.99 -1.65
N ILE A 221 27.77 36.03 -2.29
CA ILE A 221 26.96 34.89 -1.81
C ILE A 221 26.86 33.90 -3.00
N LYS A 222 27.85 33.02 -3.19
CA LYS A 222 27.72 31.90 -4.15
C LYS A 222 28.35 30.58 -3.69
N ASP A 223 28.95 30.58 -2.50
CA ASP A 223 29.74 29.46 -1.97
C ASP A 223 29.46 29.23 -0.46
N VAL A 224 28.19 29.12 -0.08
CA VAL A 224 27.78 28.64 1.25
C VAL A 224 26.70 27.59 0.98
N ILE A 225 27.03 26.38 0.55
CA ILE A 225 27.75 25.37 1.32
C ILE A 225 28.85 24.77 0.43
N VAL A 226 30.05 25.31 0.56
CA VAL A 226 31.26 24.53 0.34
C VAL A 226 31.18 23.38 1.33
N VAL A 227 30.79 22.20 0.82
CA VAL A 227 31.33 20.95 1.36
C VAL A 227 32.81 21.21 1.46
N GLU A 228 33.28 21.31 2.70
CA GLU A 228 34.68 21.41 3.06
C GLU A 228 35.47 20.51 2.10
N SER A 229 36.21 21.14 1.20
CA SER A 229 37.00 20.47 0.17
C SER A 229 38.11 19.71 0.87
N ILE A 230 37.79 18.52 1.38
CA ILE A 230 38.76 17.53 1.79
C ILE A 230 39.29 16.91 0.48
N ASN A 231 40.22 17.63 -0.16
CA ASN A 231 41.00 17.16 -1.30
C ASN A 231 42.05 16.14 -0.84
N ASP A 232 41.59 15.00 -0.30
CA ASP A 232 42.39 13.80 -0.16
C ASP A 232 41.86 12.75 -1.15
N PRO A 233 42.66 12.29 -2.14
CA PRO A 233 42.23 11.30 -3.12
C PRO A 233 41.85 9.95 -2.50
N LEU A 234 42.21 9.73 -1.23
CA LEU A 234 41.79 8.58 -0.44
C LEU A 234 40.35 8.68 0.06
N ILE A 235 39.86 9.87 0.42
CA ILE A 235 38.50 10.07 0.93
C ILE A 235 37.48 10.01 -0.20
N GLU A 236 37.81 10.57 -1.37
CA GLU A 236 36.98 10.45 -2.58
C GLU A 236 36.88 8.99 -3.04
N LYS A 237 38.01 8.25 -3.01
CA LYS A 237 38.02 6.81 -3.32
C LYS A 237 37.24 5.99 -2.28
N GLN A 238 37.30 6.35 -1.01
CA GLN A 238 36.54 5.71 0.07
C GLN A 238 35.03 5.98 -0.07
N LEU A 239 34.64 7.21 -0.41
CA LEU A 239 33.26 7.61 -0.65
C LEU A 239 32.70 6.90 -1.90
N TYR A 240 33.48 6.83 -2.97
CA TYR A 240 33.10 6.13 -4.20
C TYR A 240 33.01 4.61 -3.99
N ALA A 241 33.94 4.02 -3.23
CA ALA A 241 33.90 2.59 -2.86
C ALA A 241 32.67 2.27 -2.00
N ASN A 242 32.37 3.10 -0.99
CA ASN A 242 31.16 2.94 -0.16
C ASN A 242 29.89 3.06 -0.99
N LYS A 243 29.81 4.02 -1.92
CA LYS A 243 28.65 4.20 -2.81
C LYS A 243 28.48 3.02 -3.79
N LEU A 244 29.59 2.46 -4.27
CA LEU A 244 29.57 1.29 -5.16
C LEU A 244 29.15 0.02 -4.41
N ASP A 245 29.63 -0.18 -3.17
CA ASP A 245 29.22 -1.28 -2.31
C ASP A 245 27.75 -1.17 -1.91
N GLU A 246 27.26 0.04 -1.64
CA GLU A 246 25.85 0.29 -1.35
C GLU A 246 24.95 -0.03 -2.56
N LEU A 247 25.37 0.36 -3.77
CA LEU A 247 24.64 0.06 -5.00
C LEU A 247 24.66 -1.45 -5.32
N ASN A 248 25.78 -2.13 -5.07
CA ASN A 248 25.90 -3.58 -5.18
C ASN A 248 25.02 -4.31 -4.16
N ARG A 249 24.95 -3.81 -2.91
CA ARG A 249 24.06 -4.31 -1.85
C ARG A 249 22.60 -4.19 -2.28
N ARG A 250 22.18 -3.04 -2.79
CA ARG A 250 20.82 -2.79 -3.29
C ARG A 250 20.44 -3.68 -4.46
N LYS A 251 21.34 -3.83 -5.42
CA LYS A 251 21.14 -4.73 -6.56
C LYS A 251 21.01 -6.19 -6.11
N THR A 252 21.78 -6.59 -5.11
CA THR A 252 21.73 -7.93 -4.50
C THR A 252 20.43 -8.14 -3.72
N ALA A 253 19.99 -7.16 -2.94
CA ALA A 253 18.71 -7.15 -2.26
C ALA A 253 17.52 -7.24 -3.23
N ALA A 254 17.50 -6.41 -4.27
CA ALA A 254 16.47 -6.44 -5.30
C ALA A 254 16.39 -7.79 -6.02
N ARG A 255 17.55 -8.39 -6.36
CA ARG A 255 17.63 -9.75 -6.92
C ARG A 255 17.10 -10.81 -5.94
N SER A 256 17.38 -10.66 -4.65
CA SER A 256 16.88 -11.56 -3.62
C SER A 256 15.36 -11.47 -3.46
N ILE A 257 14.79 -10.25 -3.44
CA ILE A 257 13.34 -10.04 -3.38
C ILE A 257 12.66 -10.65 -4.62
N ALA A 258 13.22 -10.40 -5.81
CA ALA A 258 12.73 -11.01 -7.05
C ALA A 258 12.80 -12.54 -7.00
N SER A 259 13.89 -13.11 -6.48
CA SER A 259 14.04 -14.55 -6.24
C SER A 259 12.95 -15.08 -5.32
N VAL A 260 12.68 -14.43 -4.18
CA VAL A 260 11.60 -14.83 -3.26
C VAL A 260 10.23 -14.83 -3.95
N CYS A 261 9.91 -13.78 -4.71
CA CYS A 261 8.65 -13.69 -5.43
C CYS A 261 8.51 -14.82 -6.47
N VAL A 262 9.56 -15.09 -7.24
CA VAL A 262 9.59 -16.19 -8.22
C VAL A 262 9.49 -17.55 -7.52
N GLY A 263 10.20 -17.75 -6.41
CA GLY A 263 10.14 -18.98 -5.61
C GLY A 263 8.75 -19.25 -5.06
N VAL A 264 8.06 -18.23 -4.54
CA VAL A 264 6.67 -18.35 -4.08
C VAL A 264 5.73 -18.70 -5.23
N LEU A 265 5.85 -18.04 -6.39
CA LEU A 265 5.00 -18.32 -7.56
C LEU A 265 5.20 -19.76 -8.05
N ILE A 266 6.44 -20.23 -8.16
CA ILE A 266 6.75 -21.60 -8.59
C ILE A 266 6.20 -22.61 -7.57
N LEU A 267 6.44 -22.39 -6.28
CA LEU A 267 6.01 -23.29 -5.22
C LEU A 267 4.48 -23.44 -5.18
N THR A 268 3.77 -22.32 -5.27
CA THR A 268 2.31 -22.28 -5.21
C THR A 268 1.65 -22.79 -6.51
N ALA A 269 2.23 -22.50 -7.68
CA ALA A 269 1.77 -23.06 -8.95
C ALA A 269 1.96 -24.58 -8.98
N SER A 270 3.10 -25.08 -8.51
CA SER A 270 3.39 -26.51 -8.42
C SER A 270 2.40 -27.24 -7.51
N ALA A 271 2.02 -26.63 -6.40
CA ALA A 271 1.04 -27.19 -5.47
C ALA A 271 -0.38 -27.28 -6.05
N SER A 272 -0.70 -26.48 -7.08
CA SER A 272 -2.06 -26.37 -7.63
C SER A 272 -2.27 -27.17 -8.92
N VAL A 273 -1.22 -27.41 -9.71
CA VAL A 273 -1.34 -28.17 -10.97
C VAL A 273 -1.49 -29.67 -10.69
N THR A 274 -2.71 -30.18 -10.76
CA THR A 274 -3.04 -31.60 -10.57
C THR A 274 -2.88 -32.46 -11.84
N PHE A 275 -2.62 -31.82 -12.99
CA PHE A 275 -2.53 -32.50 -14.29
C PHE A 275 -1.15 -33.09 -14.61
N LEU A 276 -0.09 -32.63 -13.92
CA LEU A 276 1.27 -33.10 -14.15
C LEU A 276 1.58 -34.39 -13.38
N PRO A 277 2.48 -35.25 -13.87
CA PRO A 277 2.90 -36.44 -13.14
C PRO A 277 3.57 -36.05 -11.82
N PHE A 278 3.32 -36.85 -10.78
CA PHE A 278 3.76 -36.61 -9.39
C PHE A 278 5.26 -36.25 -9.26
N LEU A 279 6.12 -36.87 -10.07
CA LEU A 279 7.56 -36.64 -10.06
C LEU A 279 7.93 -35.23 -10.53
N VAL A 280 7.25 -34.71 -11.56
CA VAL A 280 7.49 -33.35 -12.08
C VAL A 280 7.01 -32.30 -11.09
N MET A 281 5.85 -32.53 -10.46
CA MET A 281 5.33 -31.67 -9.39
C MET A 281 6.30 -31.61 -8.19
N CYS A 282 6.87 -32.75 -7.79
CA CYS A 282 7.85 -32.81 -6.70
C CYS A 282 9.12 -32.02 -7.04
N LEU A 283 9.65 -32.14 -8.26
CA LEU A 283 10.83 -31.39 -8.71
C LEU A 283 10.61 -29.88 -8.69
N PHE A 284 9.48 -29.39 -9.23
CA PHE A 284 9.18 -27.96 -9.20
C PHE A 284 8.89 -27.45 -7.78
N CYS A 285 8.25 -28.26 -6.92
CA CYS A 285 8.02 -27.92 -5.53
C CYS A 285 9.35 -27.79 -4.76
N VAL A 286 10.28 -28.75 -4.94
CA VAL A 286 11.61 -28.71 -4.35
C VAL A 286 12.42 -27.52 -4.89
N PHE A 287 12.38 -27.27 -6.20
CA PHE A 287 13.05 -26.11 -6.80
C PHE A 287 12.50 -24.78 -6.27
N GLY A 288 11.17 -24.62 -6.23
CA GLY A 288 10.53 -23.43 -5.67
C GLY A 288 10.83 -23.23 -4.19
N GLY A 289 10.82 -24.31 -3.40
CA GLY A 289 11.16 -24.29 -1.98
C GLY A 289 12.62 -23.92 -1.73
N LEU A 290 13.56 -24.47 -2.51
CA LEU A 290 14.98 -24.10 -2.44
C LEU A 290 15.21 -22.63 -2.80
N LEU A 291 14.53 -22.13 -3.83
CA LEU A 291 14.66 -20.75 -4.30
C LEU A 291 14.08 -19.73 -3.29
N LEU A 292 13.00 -20.12 -2.60
CA LEU A 292 12.43 -19.36 -1.49
C LEU A 292 13.35 -19.37 -0.26
N LEU A 293 13.86 -20.53 0.15
CA LEU A 293 14.80 -20.66 1.28
C LEU A 293 16.11 -19.92 1.01
N ALA A 294 16.63 -19.97 -0.22
CA ALA A 294 17.83 -19.23 -0.61
C ALA A 294 17.60 -17.72 -0.55
N GLY A 295 16.48 -17.22 -1.08
CA GLY A 295 16.12 -15.80 -1.00
C GLY A 295 15.90 -15.31 0.44
N LEU A 296 15.25 -16.12 1.28
CA LEU A 296 15.02 -15.83 2.69
C LEU A 296 16.32 -15.88 3.51
N GLY A 297 17.20 -16.83 3.21
CA GLY A 297 18.55 -16.92 3.78
C GLY A 297 19.39 -15.69 3.43
N MET A 298 19.38 -15.27 2.17
CA MET A 298 20.07 -14.06 1.71
C MET A 298 19.50 -12.78 2.34
N LEU A 299 18.17 -12.68 2.47
CA LEU A 299 17.52 -11.54 3.16
C LEU A 299 17.78 -11.53 4.66
N SER A 300 18.00 -12.69 5.27
CA SER A 300 18.36 -12.81 6.69
C SER A 300 19.85 -12.52 6.94
N TRP A 301 20.70 -12.69 5.92
CA TRP A 301 22.13 -12.40 5.97
C TRP A 301 22.47 -10.95 5.66
N ILE A 302 21.68 -10.31 4.81
CA ILE A 302 21.90 -8.90 4.48
C ILE A 302 21.41 -8.04 5.65
N ASP A 303 22.28 -7.16 6.13
CA ASP A 303 21.97 -6.25 7.24
C ASP A 303 20.77 -5.38 6.86
N GLN A 304 19.78 -5.31 7.75
CA GLN A 304 18.59 -4.51 7.51
C GLN A 304 18.96 -3.05 7.71
N ASP A 305 18.74 -2.23 6.69
CA ASP A 305 18.88 -0.79 6.87
C ASP A 305 17.74 -0.33 7.78
N ASP A 306 18.09 0.13 8.97
CA ASP A 306 17.13 0.68 9.92
C ASP A 306 16.70 2.03 9.36
N GLY A 307 15.64 2.04 8.53
CA GLY A 307 15.11 3.22 7.83
C GLY A 307 14.72 4.41 8.74
N ARG A 308 14.95 4.29 10.05
CA ARG A 308 14.92 5.36 11.06
C ARG A 308 15.64 6.64 10.64
N HIS A 309 16.71 6.53 9.83
CA HIS A 309 17.51 7.70 9.41
C HIS A 309 17.01 8.35 8.11
N SER A 310 16.13 7.69 7.36
CA SER A 310 15.74 8.12 6.02
C SER A 310 14.54 9.08 5.98
N PHE A 311 13.73 9.12 7.05
CA PHE A 311 12.44 9.82 7.05
C PHE A 311 12.26 10.84 8.21
N GLY A 312 13.35 11.26 8.87
CA GLY A 312 13.34 12.41 9.79
C GLY A 312 12.49 12.29 11.07
N HIS A 313 11.82 11.17 11.31
CA HIS A 313 10.94 10.96 12.48
C HIS A 313 11.30 9.68 13.24
N SER A 314 11.81 9.84 14.46
CA SER A 314 12.03 8.76 15.41
C SER A 314 10.71 8.40 16.10
N GLY A 315 10.09 7.27 15.76
CA GLY A 315 8.91 6.80 16.52
C GLY A 315 7.90 5.87 15.82
N GLY A 316 8.08 5.52 14.55
CA GLY A 316 7.14 4.63 13.85
C GLY A 316 7.09 3.20 14.40
N PHE A 317 5.93 2.55 14.31
CA PHE A 317 5.76 1.12 14.62
C PHE A 317 6.59 0.27 13.64
N ILE A 318 7.51 -0.52 14.18
CA ILE A 318 8.36 -1.42 13.40
C ILE A 318 7.59 -2.72 13.20
N CYS A 319 7.44 -3.16 11.95
CA CYS A 319 6.93 -4.50 11.66
C CYS A 319 7.90 -5.53 12.29
N PRO A 320 7.45 -6.31 13.30
CA PRO A 320 8.28 -7.34 13.91
C PRO A 320 8.45 -8.50 12.92
N PHE A 321 9.59 -9.21 12.99
CA PHE A 321 9.88 -10.40 12.18
C PHE A 321 10.02 -10.21 10.66
N VAL A 322 10.53 -9.08 10.19
CA VAL A 322 11.03 -8.98 8.79
C VAL A 322 12.37 -9.72 8.70
N PRO A 323 12.63 -10.55 7.65
CA PRO A 323 11.87 -10.72 6.40
C PRO A 323 10.75 -11.78 6.43
N LEU A 324 10.66 -12.60 7.49
CA LEU A 324 9.79 -13.78 7.50
C LEU A 324 8.29 -13.43 7.36
N LEU A 325 7.81 -12.41 8.07
CA LEU A 325 6.39 -12.04 8.07
C LEU A 325 5.88 -11.59 6.68
N PRO A 326 6.55 -10.65 5.97
CA PRO A 326 6.17 -10.32 4.59
C PRO A 326 6.22 -11.51 3.63
N VAL A 327 7.22 -12.39 3.74
CA VAL A 327 7.34 -13.56 2.85
C VAL A 327 6.21 -14.56 3.08
N MET A 328 5.85 -14.83 4.35
CA MET A 328 4.71 -15.68 4.67
C MET A 328 3.39 -15.08 4.17
N CYS A 329 3.24 -13.75 4.24
CA CYS A 329 2.09 -13.04 3.68
C CYS A 329 1.99 -13.23 2.15
N ILE A 330 3.11 -13.04 1.42
CA ILE A 330 3.15 -13.25 -0.03
C ILE A 330 2.81 -14.70 -0.37
N LEU A 331 3.34 -15.67 0.38
CA LEU A 331 3.07 -17.10 0.17
C LEU A 331 1.58 -17.42 0.34
N ILE A 332 0.98 -17.05 1.46
CA ILE A 332 -0.43 -17.33 1.77
C ILE A 332 -1.35 -16.65 0.76
N ASN A 333 -1.11 -15.36 0.45
CA ASN A 333 -1.96 -14.62 -0.48
C ASN A 333 -1.86 -15.18 -1.90
N THR A 334 -0.65 -15.50 -2.37
CA THR A 334 -0.43 -16.10 -3.71
C THR A 334 -1.08 -17.48 -3.80
N TYR A 335 -0.96 -18.29 -2.73
CA TYR A 335 -1.62 -19.59 -2.68
C TYR A 335 -3.15 -19.47 -2.74
N LEU A 336 -3.74 -18.54 -1.99
CA LEU A 336 -5.18 -18.30 -2.07
C LEU A 336 -5.58 -17.85 -3.48
N LEU A 337 -4.86 -16.88 -4.06
CA LEU A 337 -5.10 -16.36 -5.42
C LEU A 337 -5.17 -17.47 -6.49
N ILE A 338 -4.25 -18.43 -6.46
CA ILE A 338 -4.20 -19.53 -7.43
C ILE A 338 -5.39 -20.49 -7.28
N ASN A 339 -5.92 -20.64 -6.06
CA ASN A 339 -7.06 -21.54 -5.80
C ASN A 339 -8.42 -20.89 -6.08
N LEU A 340 -8.49 -19.62 -6.50
CA LEU A 340 -9.74 -19.01 -6.94
C LEU A 340 -10.14 -19.51 -8.32
N GLY A 341 -11.44 -19.72 -8.52
CA GLY A 341 -11.99 -20.24 -9.78
C GLY A 341 -11.70 -19.33 -10.99
N GLY A 342 -11.47 -19.95 -12.15
CA GLY A 342 -11.12 -19.23 -13.38
C GLY A 342 -12.14 -18.18 -13.83
N GLY A 343 -13.43 -18.38 -13.52
CA GLY A 343 -14.47 -17.37 -13.78
C GLY A 343 -14.25 -16.06 -13.00
N THR A 344 -13.70 -16.13 -11.79
CA THR A 344 -13.35 -14.93 -11.00
C THR A 344 -12.17 -14.20 -11.62
N TRP A 345 -11.13 -14.93 -12.04
CA TRP A 345 -9.98 -14.36 -12.74
C TRP A 345 -10.36 -13.69 -14.05
N MET A 346 -11.28 -14.28 -14.83
CA MET A 346 -11.78 -13.66 -16.04
C MET A 346 -12.45 -12.31 -15.76
N ARG A 347 -13.35 -12.25 -14.77
CA ARG A 347 -14.03 -11.02 -14.37
C ARG A 347 -13.05 -9.95 -13.90
N VAL A 348 -12.13 -10.30 -13.00
CA VAL A 348 -11.11 -9.37 -12.51
C VAL A 348 -10.19 -8.90 -13.64
N GLY A 349 -9.83 -9.80 -14.56
CA GLY A 349 -9.05 -9.47 -15.75
C GLY A 349 -9.70 -8.38 -16.60
N VAL A 350 -11.03 -8.46 -16.82
CA VAL A 350 -11.77 -7.41 -17.53
C VAL A 350 -11.66 -6.06 -16.82
N TRP A 351 -11.82 -6.02 -15.50
CA TRP A 351 -11.68 -4.80 -14.70
C TRP A 351 -10.25 -4.23 -14.72
N LEU A 352 -9.25 -5.10 -14.66
CA LEU A 352 -7.84 -4.72 -14.73
C LEU A 352 -7.52 -4.10 -16.09
N VAL A 353 -7.98 -4.72 -17.18
CA VAL A 353 -7.83 -4.19 -18.55
C VAL A 353 -8.51 -2.82 -18.69
N MET A 354 -9.72 -2.66 -18.15
CA MET A 354 -10.41 -1.36 -18.11
C MET A 354 -9.59 -0.30 -17.35
N GLY A 355 -9.01 -0.65 -16.19
CA GLY A 355 -8.15 0.24 -15.42
C GLY A 355 -6.87 0.65 -16.19
N VAL A 356 -6.23 -0.31 -16.85
CA VAL A 356 -5.06 -0.05 -17.71
C VAL A 356 -5.42 0.86 -18.88
N PHE A 357 -6.60 0.67 -19.48
CA PHE A 357 -7.10 1.55 -20.54
C PHE A 357 -7.24 2.99 -20.03
N VAL A 358 -7.91 3.21 -18.89
CA VAL A 358 -8.02 4.54 -18.28
C VAL A 358 -6.63 5.16 -18.01
N TYR A 359 -5.69 4.36 -17.50
CA TYR A 359 -4.32 4.82 -17.25
C TYR A 359 -3.59 5.24 -18.54
N ILE A 360 -3.66 4.44 -19.61
CA ILE A 360 -2.95 4.73 -20.88
C ILE A 360 -3.52 5.98 -21.56
N PHE A 361 -4.84 6.13 -21.61
CA PHE A 361 -5.50 7.23 -22.32
C PHE A 361 -5.51 8.55 -21.54
N TYR A 362 -5.66 8.48 -20.21
CA TYR A 362 -5.77 9.68 -19.37
C TYR A 362 -4.57 9.83 -18.42
N GLY A 363 -4.31 8.81 -17.59
CA GLY A 363 -3.34 8.90 -16.50
C GLY A 363 -1.91 9.20 -16.96
N ARG A 364 -1.46 8.62 -18.07
CA ARG A 364 -0.10 8.82 -18.60
C ARG A 364 0.16 10.26 -19.04
N THR A 365 -0.85 10.94 -19.59
CA THR A 365 -0.70 12.29 -20.16
C THR A 365 -0.87 13.40 -19.13
N HIS A 366 -1.55 13.12 -18.01
CA HIS A 366 -1.92 14.11 -17.00
C HIS A 366 -1.24 13.89 -15.63
N SER A 367 -0.37 12.89 -15.49
CA SER A 367 0.26 12.59 -14.20
C SER A 367 1.20 13.71 -13.73
N SER A 368 0.92 14.22 -12.54
CA SER A 368 1.68 15.26 -11.85
C SER A 368 3.09 14.80 -11.43
N LEU A 369 3.33 13.48 -11.41
CA LEU A 369 4.63 12.88 -11.08
C LEU A 369 5.73 13.18 -12.11
N THR A 370 5.39 13.76 -13.26
CA THR A 370 6.36 14.17 -14.29
C THR A 370 7.15 15.42 -13.87
N ASP A 371 6.56 16.29 -13.04
CA ASP A 371 7.13 17.59 -12.64
C ASP A 371 7.69 17.61 -11.20
N VAL A 372 7.81 16.44 -10.54
CA VAL A 372 8.33 16.37 -9.17
C VAL A 372 9.87 16.47 -9.20
N VAL A 373 10.40 17.53 -8.59
CA VAL A 373 11.84 17.66 -8.34
C VAL A 373 12.23 16.74 -7.20
N TYR A 374 12.94 15.67 -7.53
CA TYR A 374 13.56 14.76 -6.58
C TYR A 374 14.85 15.36 -6.04
N VAL A 375 15.06 15.27 -4.73
CA VAL A 375 16.28 15.75 -4.06
C VAL A 375 16.90 14.61 -3.27
N SER A 376 18.24 14.57 -3.27
CA SER A 376 18.99 13.53 -2.56
C SER A 376 18.76 13.61 -1.05
N LEU A 377 18.72 12.45 -0.39
CA LEU A 377 18.41 12.35 1.04
C LEU A 377 19.38 13.14 1.95
N ALA A 378 20.62 13.30 1.51
CA ALA A 378 21.62 14.11 2.18
C ALA A 378 21.25 15.61 2.20
N GLN A 379 20.79 16.16 1.08
CA GLN A 379 20.32 17.54 0.97
C GLN A 379 19.00 17.74 1.69
N ALA A 380 18.09 16.75 1.68
CA ALA A 380 16.85 16.82 2.44
C ALA A 380 17.12 16.94 3.95
N ASN A 381 18.02 16.11 4.50
CA ASN A 381 18.37 16.17 5.93
C ASN A 381 19.00 17.51 6.34
N GLU A 382 19.78 18.13 5.47
CA GLU A 382 20.37 19.46 5.70
C GLU A 382 19.31 20.57 5.69
N ILE A 383 18.33 20.50 4.78
CA ILE A 383 17.17 21.41 4.74
C ILE A 383 16.28 21.24 5.98
N TYR A 384 16.02 20.00 6.41
CA TYR A 384 15.23 19.75 7.62
C TYR A 384 15.98 20.18 8.90
N GLY A 385 17.29 19.95 8.98
CA GLY A 385 18.12 20.37 10.11
C GLY A 385 18.21 21.90 10.24
N SER A 386 18.33 22.61 9.12
CA SER A 386 18.31 24.09 9.11
C SER A 386 16.93 24.67 9.47
N SER A 387 15.84 24.02 9.03
CA SER A 387 14.47 24.44 9.38
C SER A 387 14.10 24.16 10.85
N SER A 388 14.63 23.12 11.50
CA SER A 388 14.36 22.89 12.93
C SER A 388 15.11 23.88 13.82
N SER A 389 16.28 24.36 13.36
CA SER A 389 17.07 25.35 14.09
C SER A 389 16.47 26.76 13.99
N SER A 390 15.75 27.09 12.91
CA SER A 390 15.05 28.37 12.78
C SER A 390 13.71 28.43 13.54
N ALA A 391 13.05 27.29 13.76
CA ALA A 391 11.82 27.22 14.56
C ALA A 391 12.06 27.35 16.09
N PHE A 392 13.30 27.24 16.56
CA PHE A 392 13.65 27.40 17.97
C PHE A 392 14.05 28.85 18.34
N VAL A 393 14.07 29.77 17.36
CA VAL A 393 14.49 31.17 17.53
C VAL A 393 13.34 32.16 17.33
N ALA A 394 12.11 31.70 17.07
CA ALA A 394 10.92 32.54 16.91
C ALA A 394 10.00 32.54 18.13
#